data_AF-A0A966X2B5-F1
#
_entry.id   AF-A0A966X2B5-F1
#
_cell.length_a   1.000
_cell.length_b   1.000
_cell.length_c   1.000
_cell.angle_alpha   90.00
_cell.angle_beta   90.00
_cell.angle_gamma   90.00
#
_symmetry.space_group_name_H-M   'P 1'
#
loop_
_entity.id
_entity.type
_entity.pdbx_description
1 polymer ?
#
loop_
_entity_poly.entity_id
_entity_poly.type
_entity_poly.pdbx_seq_one_letter_code
_entity_poly.pdbx_strand_id
1 'polypeptide(L)'
;RDKEIRKAEYVAPLVAYLAHSSCEESGSFFETSAGSYKKLRWERTEGLNLFPADTPVTIDTIAENWQTITNFELTEHPQSMADSLQRMYARFDD
;
A
#
# COMPACT_ATOMS: atom_id res chain seq x y z
N ARG A 1 -16.40 18.95 24.45
CA ARG A 1 -15.25 19.00 23.52
C ARG A 1 -15.27 17.79 22.59
N ASP A 2 -15.28 16.56 23.10
CA ASP A 2 -15.27 15.35 22.24
C ASP A 2 -16.50 15.17 21.33
N LYS A 3 -17.70 15.48 21.81
CA LYS A 3 -18.92 15.48 20.96
C LYS A 3 -18.87 16.51 19.84
N GLU A 4 -18.18 17.64 20.07
CA GLU A 4 -18.10 18.72 19.08
C GLU A 4 -17.22 18.35 17.89
N ILE A 5 -16.25 17.46 18.09
CA ILE A 5 -15.31 17.03 17.04
C ILE A 5 -15.74 15.71 16.37
N ARG A 6 -16.80 15.04 16.83
CA ARG A 6 -17.27 13.75 16.26
C ARG A 6 -18.68 13.89 15.71
N LYS A 7 -18.84 14.84 14.78
CA LYS A 7 -20.08 15.10 14.05
C LYS A 7 -20.04 14.40 12.69
N ALA A 8 -21.14 13.77 12.29
CA ALA A 8 -21.23 13.06 11.01
C ALA A 8 -21.10 14.02 9.81
N GLU A 9 -21.47 15.27 10.04
CA GLU A 9 -21.32 16.41 9.13
C GLU A 9 -19.86 16.68 8.73
N TYR A 10 -18.89 16.13 9.45
CA TYR A 10 -17.47 16.23 9.09
C TYR A 10 -16.99 15.09 8.18
N VAL A 11 -17.84 14.09 7.90
CA VAL A 11 -17.57 13.01 6.93
C VAL A 11 -18.35 13.25 5.64
N ALA A 12 -19.57 13.75 5.75
CA ALA A 12 -20.50 13.93 4.63
C ALA A 12 -19.91 14.71 3.42
N PRO A 13 -19.12 15.79 3.59
CA PRO A 13 -18.56 16.53 2.45
C PRO A 13 -17.58 15.69 1.60
N LEU A 14 -16.73 14.86 2.23
CA LEU A 14 -15.83 13.99 1.48
C LEU A 14 -16.63 12.97 0.66
N VAL A 15 -17.65 12.36 1.26
CA VAL A 15 -18.55 11.42 0.58
C VAL A 15 -19.27 12.11 -0.59
N ALA A 16 -19.81 13.30 -0.36
CA ALA A 16 -20.50 14.07 -1.40
C ALA A 16 -19.57 14.41 -2.57
N TYR A 17 -18.32 14.80 -2.29
CA TYR A 17 -17.34 15.07 -3.34
C TYR A 17 -16.95 13.81 -4.11
N LEU A 18 -16.66 12.69 -3.42
CA LEU A 18 -16.34 11.41 -4.07
C LEU A 18 -17.48 10.88 -4.95
N ALA A 19 -18.73 11.25 -4.66
CA ALA A 19 -19.90 10.91 -5.46
C ALA A 19 -20.23 11.94 -6.55
N HIS A 20 -19.55 13.09 -6.58
CA HIS A 20 -19.83 14.15 -7.54
C HIS A 20 -19.24 13.81 -8.91
N SER A 21 -19.92 14.20 -9.99
CA SER A 21 -19.52 13.86 -11.37
C SER A 21 -18.19 14.48 -11.82
N SER A 22 -17.70 15.49 -11.09
CA SER A 22 -16.38 16.09 -11.36
C SER A 22 -15.24 15.39 -10.62
N CYS A 23 -15.52 14.38 -9.79
CA CYS A 23 -14.49 13.65 -9.08
C CYS A 23 -13.95 12.53 -9.97
N GLU A 24 -12.65 12.57 -10.25
CA GLU A 24 -11.96 11.57 -11.08
C GLU A 24 -11.33 10.45 -10.24
N GLU A 25 -11.48 10.50 -8.92
CA GLU A 25 -10.88 9.55 -7.98
C GLU A 25 -11.65 8.20 -8.01
N SER A 26 -10.91 7.09 -8.09
CA SER A 26 -11.49 5.74 -8.11
C SER A 26 -10.55 4.72 -7.49
N GLY A 27 -11.11 3.66 -6.89
CA GLY A 27 -10.33 2.55 -6.29
C GLY A 27 -9.52 2.93 -5.04
N SER A 28 -9.73 4.12 -4.50
CA SER A 28 -8.94 4.68 -3.40
C SER A 28 -9.56 4.45 -2.03
N PHE A 29 -8.70 4.37 -1.00
CA PHE A 29 -9.11 4.22 0.39
C PHE A 29 -8.85 5.51 1.18
N PHE A 30 -9.83 5.93 1.99
CA PHE A 30 -9.76 7.17 2.75
C PHE A 30 -10.09 6.94 4.22
N GLU A 31 -9.29 7.54 5.11
CA GLU A 31 -9.62 7.69 6.53
C GLU A 31 -10.10 9.13 6.75
N THR A 32 -11.23 9.27 7.42
CA THR A 32 -11.70 10.58 7.87
C THR A 32 -12.28 10.53 9.26
N SER A 33 -11.90 11.49 10.09
CA SER A 33 -12.44 11.67 11.43
C SER A 33 -12.14 13.09 11.91
N ALA A 34 -13.07 13.69 12.65
CA ALA A 34 -12.88 14.99 13.29
C ALA A 34 -12.33 16.11 12.38
N GLY A 35 -12.80 16.15 11.13
CA GLY A 35 -12.35 17.15 10.14
C GLY A 35 -10.97 16.86 9.53
N SER A 36 -10.39 15.69 9.79
CA SER A 36 -9.22 15.17 9.10
C SER A 36 -9.65 14.28 7.93
N TYR A 37 -8.93 14.35 6.82
CA TYR A 37 -9.16 13.56 5.61
C TYR A 37 -7.81 13.08 5.07
N LYS A 38 -7.62 11.77 4.94
CA LYS A 38 -6.35 11.16 4.53
C LYS A 38 -6.63 10.10 3.49
N LYS A 39 -5.82 10.04 2.44
CA LYS A 39 -5.80 8.94 1.47
C LYS A 39 -4.77 7.92 1.90
N LEU A 40 -5.10 6.65 1.76
CA LEU A 40 -4.21 5.53 2.04
C LEU A 40 -3.87 4.80 0.73
N ARG A 41 -2.69 4.20 0.71
CA ARG A 41 -2.24 3.27 -0.33
C ARG A 41 -1.42 2.16 0.30
N TRP A 42 -1.25 1.07 -0.43
CA TRP A 42 -0.31 0.03 -0.03
C TRP A 42 1.14 0.51 -0.14
N GLU A 43 1.95 0.03 0.80
CA GLU A 43 3.40 0.08 0.78
C GLU A 43 3.88 -1.36 0.92
N ARG A 44 4.78 -1.77 0.03
CA ARG A 44 5.38 -3.11 0.02
C ARG A 44 6.88 -2.94 0.13
N THR A 45 7.54 -3.77 0.94
CA THR A 45 9.00 -3.79 1.01
C THR A 45 9.57 -4.23 -0.34
N GLU A 46 10.81 -3.87 -0.64
CA GLU A 46 11.51 -4.51 -1.75
C GLU A 46 11.70 -6.02 -1.50
N GLY A 47 11.77 -6.42 -0.23
CA GLY A 47 11.74 -7.81 0.18
C GLY A 47 12.95 -8.61 -0.29
N LEU A 48 12.84 -9.93 -0.18
CA LEU A 48 13.86 -10.87 -0.62
C LEU A 48 13.54 -11.39 -2.02
N ASN A 49 14.47 -11.22 -2.95
CA ASN A 49 14.35 -11.72 -4.32
C ASN A 49 15.39 -12.83 -4.50
N LEU A 50 14.93 -14.08 -4.60
CA LEU A 50 15.77 -15.24 -4.85
C LEU A 50 15.51 -15.75 -6.25
N PHE A 51 16.56 -16.19 -6.94
CA PHE A 51 16.43 -17.02 -8.13
C PHE A 51 16.44 -18.49 -7.71
N PRO A 52 15.31 -19.22 -7.83
CA PRO A 52 15.23 -20.60 -7.36
C PRO A 52 16.19 -21.56 -8.05
N ALA A 53 16.67 -21.20 -9.25
CA ALA A 53 17.67 -21.96 -9.99
C ALA A 53 19.07 -21.89 -9.32
N ASP A 54 19.39 -20.77 -8.69
CA ASP A 54 20.70 -20.51 -8.08
C ASP A 54 20.69 -20.71 -6.56
N THR A 55 19.55 -20.46 -5.92
CA THR A 55 19.39 -20.52 -4.45
C THR A 55 18.20 -21.39 -4.06
N PRO A 56 18.40 -22.44 -3.25
CA PRO A 56 17.31 -23.24 -2.71
C PRO A 56 16.34 -22.39 -1.89
N VAL A 57 15.04 -22.46 -2.22
CA VAL A 57 13.99 -21.80 -1.45
C VAL A 57 13.56 -22.73 -0.32
N THR A 58 14.14 -22.54 0.87
CA THR A 58 13.85 -23.35 2.07
C THR A 58 13.30 -22.49 3.21
N ILE A 59 12.76 -23.14 4.24
CA ILE A 59 12.28 -22.44 5.46
C ILE A 59 13.44 -21.68 6.11
N ASP A 60 14.62 -22.29 6.18
CA ASP A 60 15.80 -21.67 6.79
C ASP A 60 16.23 -20.42 6.02
N THR A 61 16.24 -20.48 4.68
CA THR A 61 16.53 -19.31 3.82
C THR A 61 15.59 -18.14 4.09
N ILE A 62 14.30 -18.41 4.28
CA ILE A 62 13.32 -17.37 4.62
C ILE A 62 13.55 -16.83 6.03
N ALA A 63 13.82 -17.69 7.00
CA ALA A 63 14.06 -17.30 8.39
C ALA A 63 15.31 -16.42 8.54
N GLU A 64 16.40 -16.79 7.86
CA GLU A 64 17.67 -16.05 7.84
C GLU A 64 17.53 -14.65 7.23
N ASN A 65 16.63 -14.50 6.24
CA ASN A 65 16.42 -13.25 5.51
C ASN A 65 15.15 -12.50 5.94
N TRP A 66 14.56 -12.85 7.09
CA TRP A 66 13.28 -12.27 7.53
C TRP A 66 13.35 -10.75 7.73
N GLN A 67 14.49 -10.23 8.19
CA GLN A 67 14.70 -8.78 8.29
C GLN A 67 14.62 -8.11 6.92
N THR A 68 15.26 -8.66 5.88
CA THR A 68 15.17 -8.13 4.51
C THR A 68 13.72 -8.14 4.00
N ILE A 69 12.96 -9.22 4.27
CA ILE A 69 11.56 -9.33 3.86
C ILE A 69 10.68 -8.25 4.52
N THR A 70 10.96 -7.95 5.79
CA THR A 70 10.12 -7.07 6.63
C THR A 70 10.65 -5.65 6.79
N ASN A 71 11.79 -5.31 6.15
CA ASN A 71 12.39 -3.99 6.23
C ASN A 71 11.74 -3.00 5.26
N PHE A 72 11.16 -1.93 5.80
CA PHE A 72 10.52 -0.84 5.05
C PHE A 72 11.46 0.36 4.80
N GLU A 73 12.78 0.21 4.93
CA GLU A 73 13.74 1.24 4.51
C GLU A 73 13.71 1.50 2.99
N LEU A 74 13.51 0.44 2.20
CA LEU A 74 13.28 0.51 0.75
C LEU A 74 11.91 -0.10 0.43
N THR A 75 11.06 0.69 -0.22
CA THR A 75 9.65 0.34 -0.43
C THR A 75 9.15 0.71 -1.81
N GLU A 76 8.06 0.06 -2.20
CA GLU A 76 7.37 0.26 -3.46
C GLU A 76 5.85 0.38 -3.24
N HIS A 77 5.19 1.00 -4.22
CA HIS A 77 3.76 1.32 -4.15
C HIS A 77 3.04 0.81 -5.40
N PRO A 78 2.93 -0.53 -5.57
CA PRO A 78 2.29 -1.11 -6.74
C PRO A 78 0.82 -0.68 -6.83
N GLN A 79 0.40 -0.20 -8.00
CA GLN A 79 -0.97 0.29 -8.24
C GLN A 79 -1.89 -0.77 -8.86
N SER A 80 -1.32 -1.89 -9.32
CA SER A 80 -2.07 -3.01 -9.90
C SER A 80 -1.28 -4.31 -9.81
N MET A 81 -1.94 -5.44 -10.10
CA MET A 81 -1.26 -6.72 -10.23
C MET A 81 -0.20 -6.70 -11.33
N ALA A 82 -0.47 -6.07 -12.47
CA ALA A 82 0.47 -5.97 -13.58
C ALA A 82 1.74 -5.18 -13.19
N ASP A 83 1.56 -4.04 -12.51
CA ASP A 83 2.67 -3.22 -11.98
C ASP A 83 3.48 -4.01 -10.94
N SER A 84 2.80 -4.72 -10.03
CA SER A 84 3.42 -5.62 -9.06
C SER A 84 4.28 -6.70 -9.72
N LEU A 85 3.77 -7.36 -10.78
CA LEU A 85 4.48 -8.40 -11.51
C LEU A 85 5.65 -7.83 -12.32
N GLN A 86 5.47 -6.69 -12.98
CA GLN A 86 6.54 -6.01 -13.71
C GLN A 86 7.73 -5.69 -12.80
N ARG A 87 7.47 -5.20 -11.59
CA ARG A 87 8.51 -4.91 -10.58
C ARG A 87 9.26 -6.16 -10.13
N MET A 88 8.53 -7.26 -9.93
CA MET A 88 9.13 -8.54 -9.60
C MET A 88 10.03 -9.05 -10.73
N TYR A 89 9.57 -8.96 -11.99
CA TYR A 89 10.33 -9.45 -13.15
C TYR A 89 11.55 -8.60 -13.49
N ALA A 90 11.46 -7.26 -13.40
CA ALA A 90 12.56 -6.36 -13.73
C ALA A 90 13.83 -6.65 -12.93
N ARG A 91 13.69 -7.17 -11.70
CA ARG A 91 14.81 -7.56 -10.85
C ARG A 91 15.52 -8.85 -11.27
N PHE A 92 14.90 -9.64 -12.14
CA PHE A 92 15.52 -10.82 -12.69
C PHE A 92 16.37 -10.53 -13.96
N ASP A 93 16.25 -9.31 -14.51
CA ASP A 93 16.95 -8.87 -15.72
C ASP A 93 18.24 -8.06 -15.41
N ASP A 94 18.47 -7.69 -14.15
CA ASP A 94 19.69 -7.03 -13.63
C ASP A 94 20.75 -8.05 -13.18
#